data_AF-A0A5M8PIX4-F1
#
_entry.id   AF-A0A5M8PIX4-F1
#
_cell.length_a   1.000
_cell.length_b   1.000
_cell.length_c   1.000
_cell.angle_alpha   90.00
_cell.angle_beta   90.00
_cell.angle_gamma   90.00
#
_symmetry.space_group_name_H-M   'P 1'
#
loop_
_entity.id
_entity.type
_entity.pdbx_description
1 polymer ?
#
loop_
_entity_poly.entity_id
_entity_poly.type
_entity_poly.pdbx_seq_one_letter_code
_entity_poly.pdbx_strand_id
1 'polypeptide(L)'
;MAFLTRWLRLPRPKTFLYLMSLRTGTELITLSLLLNKVSGFYGLLAILTGLHLSPLQLSMYIYSFLALFLVAFLAPHIRSQSPFQCLALAWFYVLDSIINAAYTAVFGITWFLVISQHHSHKAGEAPILGAGGSTIGDTAGFTSPKFNVSAVEVAASPAAGLTSGQDAVAVGIPADGSLGTAPYSGSPSLGHGVLQPESMSSVIVIVALWAVRVYFILIVLSYARFVLRQYIATRANVQLHTGSADGNLAENPFARHMPEGHGWKGRVGRAMVGLGRGYWLGSEEEDAWMMSGSGKFRRLATKEPEAPGVVERERRRRSGTGPPAPPPQLQGQQGQHLRVQELQEVR
;
A
#
# COMPACT_ATOMS: atom_id res chain seq x y z
N MET A 1 11.27 -5.23 -22.26
CA MET A 1 10.71 -3.99 -21.67
C MET A 1 9.17 -3.89 -21.73
N ALA A 2 8.50 -4.32 -22.82
CA ALA A 2 7.03 -4.25 -22.93
C ALA A 2 6.23 -5.34 -22.16
N PHE A 3 6.88 -6.42 -21.72
CA PHE A 3 6.21 -7.50 -20.99
C PHE A 3 6.00 -7.21 -19.49
N LEU A 4 6.91 -6.45 -18.85
CA LEU A 4 6.73 -6.01 -17.46
C LEU A 4 5.59 -4.98 -17.30
N THR A 5 5.39 -4.12 -18.30
CA THR A 5 4.33 -3.10 -18.27
C THR A 5 2.93 -3.66 -18.48
N ARG A 6 2.81 -4.86 -19.09
CA ARG A 6 1.52 -5.52 -19.31
C ARG A 6 1.03 -6.32 -18.08
N TRP A 7 1.94 -6.79 -17.23
CA TRP A 7 1.63 -7.57 -16.01
C TRP A 7 1.39 -6.71 -14.76
N LEU A 8 1.88 -5.47 -14.71
CA LEU A 8 1.67 -4.54 -13.59
C LEU A 8 0.44 -3.64 -13.78
N ARG A 9 -0.68 -4.19 -14.24
CA ARG A 9 -1.97 -3.49 -14.16
C ARG A 9 -2.47 -3.57 -12.73
N LEU A 10 -1.94 -2.68 -11.90
CA LEU A 10 -2.30 -2.58 -10.49
C LEU A 10 -3.83 -2.44 -10.37
N PRO A 11 -4.50 -3.33 -9.60
CA PRO A 11 -5.93 -3.22 -9.36
C PRO A 11 -6.26 -1.88 -8.71
N ARG A 12 -7.40 -1.31 -9.08
CA ARG A 12 -7.79 0.05 -8.72
C ARG A 12 -9.04 0.03 -7.85
N PRO A 13 -8.89 -0.07 -6.53
CA PRO A 13 -10.03 0.03 -5.64
C PRO A 13 -10.65 1.43 -5.77
N LYS A 14 -11.98 1.47 -5.91
CA LYS A 14 -12.77 2.71 -5.94
C LYS A 14 -13.27 3.12 -4.55
N THR A 15 -13.23 2.20 -3.60
CA THR A 15 -13.69 2.37 -2.21
C THR A 15 -12.73 1.64 -1.27
N PHE A 16 -12.64 2.11 -0.04
CA PHE A 16 -11.90 1.42 1.03
C PHE A 16 -12.84 0.52 1.80
N LEU A 17 -12.46 -0.76 1.95
CA LEU A 17 -13.26 -1.83 2.55
C LEU A 17 -14.69 -1.93 2.02
N TYR A 18 -14.94 -1.49 0.79
CA TYR A 18 -16.28 -1.35 0.18
C TYR A 18 -17.27 -0.42 0.88
N LEU A 19 -16.89 0.19 2.01
CA LEU A 19 -17.80 0.95 2.88
C LEU A 19 -17.50 2.45 2.86
N MET A 20 -16.24 2.86 2.70
CA MET A 20 -15.84 4.27 2.84
C MET A 20 -15.11 4.82 1.61
N SER A 21 -15.05 6.15 1.54
CA SER A 21 -14.37 6.86 0.45
C SER A 21 -12.87 6.59 0.46
N LEU A 22 -12.23 6.69 -0.71
CA LEU A 22 -10.76 6.55 -0.83
C LEU A 22 -10.01 7.60 -0.01
N ARG A 23 -10.57 8.81 0.13
CA ARG A 23 -10.01 9.86 0.97
C ARG A 23 -9.97 9.41 2.42
N THR A 24 -11.10 8.98 2.98
CA THR A 24 -11.20 8.50 4.36
C THR A 24 -10.27 7.31 4.59
N GLY A 25 -10.26 6.35 3.68
CA GLY A 25 -9.34 5.20 3.75
C GLY A 25 -7.87 5.63 3.77
N THR A 26 -7.49 6.58 2.91
CA THR A 26 -6.11 7.11 2.86
C THR A 26 -5.75 7.90 4.12
N GLU A 27 -6.67 8.68 4.67
CA GLU A 27 -6.49 9.37 5.96
C GLU A 27 -6.25 8.34 7.09
N LEU A 28 -7.08 7.30 7.19
CA LEU A 28 -6.92 6.24 8.20
C LEU A 28 -5.62 5.45 8.04
N ILE A 29 -5.25 5.08 6.80
CA ILE A 29 -3.98 4.41 6.51
C ILE A 29 -2.80 5.31 6.92
N THR A 30 -2.86 6.61 6.62
CA THR A 30 -1.80 7.56 6.95
C THR A 30 -1.70 7.80 8.46
N LEU A 31 -2.84 7.83 9.16
CA LEU A 31 -2.86 7.90 10.63
C LEU A 31 -2.27 6.64 11.26
N SER A 32 -2.62 5.45 10.76
CA SER A 32 -2.02 4.19 11.19
C SER A 32 -0.50 4.18 10.95
N LEU A 33 -0.04 4.71 9.80
CA LEU A 33 1.38 4.88 9.53
C LEU A 33 2.04 5.84 10.53
N LEU A 34 1.43 6.98 10.82
CA LEU A 34 1.95 7.94 11.81
C LEU A 34 2.09 7.30 13.19
N LEU A 35 1.06 6.59 13.66
CA LEU A 35 1.12 5.87 14.93
C LEU A 35 2.26 4.86 14.97
N ASN A 36 2.44 4.08 13.90
CA ASN A 36 3.56 3.14 13.78
C ASN A 36 4.92 3.86 13.87
N LYS A 37 5.07 5.03 13.24
CA LYS A 37 6.30 5.81 13.31
C LYS A 37 6.56 6.44 14.68
N VAL A 38 5.50 6.85 15.39
CA VAL A 38 5.60 7.31 16.78
C VAL A 38 6.05 6.20 17.72
N SER A 39 5.57 4.97 17.53
CA SER A 39 6.06 3.81 18.29
C SER A 39 7.56 3.56 18.07
N GLY A 40 8.04 3.74 16.84
CA GLY A 40 9.48 3.70 16.53
C GLY A 40 10.29 4.80 17.23
N PHE A 41 9.74 6.01 17.35
CA PHE A 41 10.36 7.10 18.10
C PHE A 41 10.47 6.79 19.60
N TYR A 42 9.46 6.17 20.20
CA TYR A 42 9.55 5.70 21.58
C TYR A 42 10.68 4.69 21.78
N GLY A 43 10.93 3.82 20.80
CA GLY A 43 12.07 2.89 20.81
C GLY A 43 13.43 3.59 20.86
N LEU A 44 13.56 4.82 20.33
CA LEU A 44 14.78 5.61 20.43
C LEU A 44 15.03 6.14 21.85
N LEU A 45 13.97 6.38 22.64
CA LEU A 45 14.09 6.79 24.04
C LEU A 45 14.69 5.68 24.92
N ALA A 46 14.61 4.41 24.50
CA ALA A 46 15.22 3.29 25.22
C ALA A 46 16.76 3.39 25.31
N ILE A 47 17.40 4.17 24.43
CA ILE A 47 18.83 4.47 24.54
C ILE A 47 19.11 5.31 25.79
N LEU A 48 18.21 6.26 26.12
CA LEU A 48 18.36 7.12 27.29
C LEU A 48 18.20 6.35 28.61
N THR A 49 17.51 5.21 28.57
CA THR A 49 17.38 4.30 29.73
C THR A 49 18.56 3.33 29.87
N GLY A 50 19.57 3.42 29.00
CA GLY A 50 20.78 2.58 29.05
C GLY A 50 20.66 1.25 28.30
N LEU A 51 19.65 1.07 27.44
CA LEU A 51 19.52 -0.15 26.64
C LEU A 51 20.55 -0.15 25.49
N HIS A 52 21.37 -1.19 25.40
CA HIS A 52 22.31 -1.35 24.29
C HIS A 52 21.58 -1.84 23.04
N LEU A 53 21.38 -0.94 22.07
CA LEU A 53 20.72 -1.26 20.82
C LEU A 53 21.71 -1.77 19.76
N SER A 54 21.28 -2.75 18.97
CA SER A 54 22.01 -3.16 17.77
C SER A 54 22.06 -2.01 16.75
N PRO A 55 23.16 -1.85 15.97
CA PRO A 55 23.23 -0.85 14.91
C PRO A 55 22.07 -0.91 13.89
N LEU A 56 21.56 -2.12 13.62
CA LEU A 56 20.41 -2.33 12.74
C LEU A 56 19.11 -1.79 13.34
N GLN A 57 18.92 -1.97 14.65
CA GLN A 57 17.75 -1.47 15.36
C GLN A 57 17.79 0.06 15.44
N LEU A 58 18.98 0.63 15.67
CA LEU A 58 19.20 2.07 15.62
C LEU A 58 18.88 2.67 14.25
N SER A 59 19.32 2.05 13.15
CA SER A 59 19.03 2.54 11.80
C SER A 59 17.53 2.52 11.49
N MET A 60 16.80 1.51 11.96
CA MET A 60 15.35 1.41 11.83
C MET A 60 14.62 2.52 12.59
N TYR A 61 15.08 2.88 13.79
CA TYR A 61 14.50 3.97 14.59
C TYR A 61 14.81 5.34 14.01
N ILE A 62 16.04 5.60 13.56
CA ILE A 62 16.40 6.85 12.87
C ILE A 62 15.56 7.02 11.61
N TYR A 63 15.42 5.96 10.80
CA TYR A 63 14.55 5.99 9.63
C TYR A 63 13.10 6.32 10.00
N SER A 64 12.57 5.69 11.04
CA SER A 64 11.19 5.91 11.48
C SER A 64 10.95 7.34 11.98
N PHE A 65 11.95 7.95 12.61
CA PHE A 65 11.91 9.36 13.01
C PHE A 65 11.87 10.30 11.79
N LEU A 66 12.75 10.12 10.80
CA LEU A 66 12.73 10.93 9.58
C LEU A 66 11.42 10.75 8.79
N ALA A 67 10.94 9.50 8.71
CA ALA A 67 9.66 9.16 8.11
C ALA A 67 8.49 9.86 8.83
N LEU A 68 8.52 9.94 10.17
CA LEU A 68 7.49 10.62 10.97
C LEU A 68 7.33 12.09 10.55
N PHE A 69 8.43 12.85 10.48
CA PHE A 69 8.38 14.25 10.06
C PHE A 69 7.83 14.42 8.65
N LEU A 70 8.29 13.57 7.72
CA LEU A 70 7.83 13.64 6.34
C LEU A 70 6.33 13.34 6.22
N VAL A 71 5.85 12.29 6.87
CA VAL A 71 4.42 11.93 6.84
C VAL A 71 3.58 13.00 7.54
N ALA A 72 4.04 13.54 8.67
CA ALA A 72 3.34 14.62 9.37
C ALA A 72 3.21 15.87 8.48
N PHE A 73 4.23 16.19 7.69
CA PHE A 73 4.19 17.27 6.71
C PHE A 73 3.24 16.96 5.53
N LEU A 74 3.19 15.72 5.04
CA LEU A 74 2.36 15.34 3.89
C LEU A 74 0.89 15.05 4.25
N ALA A 75 0.59 14.63 5.48
CA ALA A 75 -0.75 14.19 5.87
C ALA A 75 -1.87 15.25 5.68
N PRO A 76 -1.66 16.54 6.03
CA PRO A 76 -2.68 17.57 5.81
C PRO A 76 -3.08 17.72 4.33
N HIS A 77 -2.14 17.45 3.41
CA HIS A 77 -2.36 17.58 1.98
C HIS A 77 -3.35 16.55 1.39
N ILE A 78 -3.66 15.48 2.12
CA ILE A 78 -4.75 14.57 1.77
C ILE A 78 -6.08 15.33 1.77
N ARG A 79 -6.30 16.22 2.75
CA ARG A 79 -7.55 17.01 2.82
C ARG A 79 -7.58 18.09 1.74
N SER A 80 -6.44 18.69 1.44
CA SER A 80 -6.30 19.75 0.43
C SER A 80 -6.26 19.23 -1.01
N GLN A 81 -6.17 17.91 -1.22
CA GLN A 81 -6.09 17.28 -2.54
C GLN A 81 -5.01 17.89 -3.46
N SER A 82 -3.87 18.28 -2.90
CA SER A 82 -2.79 18.85 -3.71
C SER A 82 -2.06 17.74 -4.48
N PRO A 83 -1.95 17.83 -5.83
CA PRO A 83 -1.56 16.70 -6.67
C PRO A 83 -0.12 16.23 -6.42
N PHE A 84 0.82 17.15 -6.22
CA PHE A 84 2.22 16.81 -5.98
C PHE A 84 2.42 16.07 -4.65
N GLN A 85 1.88 16.61 -3.56
CA GLN A 85 2.06 16.05 -2.22
C GLN A 85 1.32 14.72 -2.05
N CYS A 86 0.14 14.56 -2.64
CA CYS A 86 -0.56 13.27 -2.64
C CYS A 86 0.22 12.20 -3.43
N LEU A 87 0.81 12.59 -4.57
CA LEU A 87 1.67 11.68 -5.35
C LEU A 87 2.94 11.31 -4.58
N ALA A 88 3.57 12.30 -3.92
CA ALA A 88 4.74 12.07 -3.08
C ALA A 88 4.41 11.15 -1.89
N LEU A 89 3.24 11.33 -1.27
CA LEU A 89 2.77 10.47 -0.18
C LEU A 89 2.61 9.03 -0.63
N ALA A 90 2.02 8.81 -1.81
CA ALA A 90 1.80 7.47 -2.33
C ALA A 90 3.12 6.74 -2.64
N TRP A 91 4.06 7.43 -3.30
CA TRP A 91 5.40 6.87 -3.52
C TRP A 91 6.16 6.64 -2.22
N PHE A 92 6.06 7.57 -1.27
CA PHE A 92 6.64 7.39 0.04
C PHE A 92 6.07 6.17 0.76
N TYR A 93 4.75 5.96 0.71
CA TYR A 93 4.10 4.79 1.32
C TYR A 93 4.57 3.47 0.71
N VAL A 94 4.77 3.42 -0.61
CA VAL A 94 5.35 2.26 -1.31
C VAL A 94 6.77 2.00 -0.82
N LEU A 95 7.63 3.02 -0.83
CA LEU A 95 9.03 2.91 -0.42
C LEU A 95 9.15 2.52 1.06
N ASP A 96 8.36 3.14 1.93
CA ASP A 96 8.28 2.80 3.35
C ASP A 96 7.86 1.35 3.54
N SER A 97 6.88 0.87 2.79
CA SER A 97 6.46 -0.53 2.89
C SER A 97 7.58 -1.49 2.46
N ILE A 98 8.34 -1.18 1.41
CA ILE A 98 9.51 -1.99 0.98
C ILE A 98 10.62 -1.98 2.04
N ILE A 99 10.92 -0.82 2.62
CA ILE A 99 11.95 -0.69 3.67
C ILE A 99 11.53 -1.48 4.92
N ASN A 100 10.28 -1.35 5.37
CA ASN A 100 9.77 -2.16 6.47
C ASN A 100 9.77 -3.66 6.11
N ALA A 101 9.51 -4.03 4.85
CA ALA A 101 9.63 -5.42 4.38
C ALA A 101 11.03 -5.97 4.62
N ALA A 102 12.05 -5.20 4.23
CA ALA A 102 13.44 -5.59 4.38
C ALA A 102 13.78 -5.76 5.86
N TYR A 103 13.38 -4.82 6.73
CA TYR A 103 13.59 -4.95 8.18
C TYR A 103 12.86 -6.16 8.76
N THR A 104 11.59 -6.40 8.38
CA THR A 104 10.84 -7.59 8.81
C THR A 104 11.49 -8.88 8.33
N ALA A 105 12.02 -8.92 7.11
CA ALA A 105 12.70 -10.09 6.57
C ALA A 105 14.02 -10.35 7.30
N VAL A 106 14.84 -9.33 7.51
CA VAL A 106 16.09 -9.46 8.27
C VAL A 106 15.80 -9.91 9.70
N PHE A 107 14.82 -9.30 10.36
CA PHE A 107 14.40 -9.71 11.70
C PHE A 107 13.92 -11.16 11.72
N GLY A 108 13.03 -11.55 10.80
CA GLY A 108 12.50 -12.91 10.72
C GLY A 108 13.59 -13.95 10.47
N ILE A 109 14.52 -13.69 9.54
CA ILE A 109 15.67 -14.56 9.25
C ILE A 109 16.52 -14.73 10.51
N THR A 110 16.92 -13.63 11.17
CA THR A 110 17.70 -13.71 12.41
C THR A 110 16.93 -14.45 13.50
N TRP A 111 15.64 -14.16 13.69
CA TRP A 111 14.78 -14.81 14.69
C TRP A 111 14.69 -16.32 14.49
N PHE A 112 14.44 -16.79 13.27
CA PHE A 112 14.38 -18.23 12.99
C PHE A 112 15.75 -18.93 13.10
N LEU A 113 16.86 -18.22 12.82
CA LEU A 113 18.20 -18.75 13.10
C LEU A 113 18.44 -18.90 14.60
N VAL A 114 18.07 -17.91 15.40
CA VAL A 114 18.17 -17.94 16.87
C VAL A 114 17.36 -19.12 17.43
N ILE A 115 16.12 -19.29 16.98
CA ILE A 115 15.30 -20.46 17.34
C ILE A 115 15.99 -21.77 16.95
N SER A 116 16.47 -21.89 15.71
CA SER A 116 17.18 -23.09 15.25
C SER A 116 18.43 -23.38 16.08
N GLN A 117 19.17 -22.35 16.52
CA GLN A 117 20.32 -22.50 17.40
C GLN A 117 19.92 -23.01 18.80
N HIS A 118 18.83 -22.50 19.37
CA HIS A 118 18.31 -22.97 20.67
C HIS A 118 17.93 -24.46 20.64
N HIS A 119 17.42 -24.95 19.51
CA HIS A 119 17.12 -26.38 19.35
C HIS A 119 18.34 -27.26 19.07
N SER A 120 19.50 -26.67 18.71
CA SER A 120 20.68 -27.41 18.23
C SER A 120 21.84 -27.51 19.24
N HIS A 121 21.80 -26.82 20.38
CA HIS A 121 22.94 -26.76 21.33
C HIS A 121 22.54 -27.35 22.71
N LYS A 122 23.23 -28.35 23.29
CA LYS A 122 24.61 -28.22 23.84
C LYS A 122 24.93 -26.77 24.18
N ALA A 123 24.19 -26.26 25.15
CA ALA A 123 24.32 -24.95 25.75
C ALA A 123 25.79 -24.64 26.04
N GLY A 124 26.37 -23.62 25.41
CA GLY A 124 27.73 -23.23 25.77
C GLY A 124 28.36 -22.12 24.94
N GLU A 125 28.59 -22.33 23.64
CA GLU A 125 29.75 -21.63 23.03
C GLU A 125 29.58 -21.10 21.59
N ALA A 126 28.43 -21.26 20.93
CA ALA A 126 28.28 -20.74 19.57
C ALA A 126 27.82 -19.26 19.59
N PRO A 127 28.45 -18.36 18.80
CA PRO A 127 27.97 -16.99 18.65
C PRO A 127 26.56 -16.97 18.04
N ILE A 128 25.68 -16.12 18.58
CA ILE A 128 24.32 -15.96 18.09
C ILE A 128 24.37 -15.42 16.65
N LEU A 129 23.78 -16.18 15.71
CA LEU A 129 23.85 -15.88 14.28
C LEU A 129 22.81 -14.84 13.87
N GLY A 130 23.23 -13.87 13.05
CA GLY A 130 22.35 -12.90 12.40
C GLY A 130 22.48 -11.47 12.93
N ALA A 131 22.08 -10.50 12.11
CA ALA A 131 22.15 -9.09 12.45
C ALA A 131 21.19 -8.77 13.60
N GLY A 132 21.73 -8.32 14.75
CA GLY A 132 20.94 -8.13 15.98
C GLY A 132 20.66 -9.40 16.78
N GLY A 133 21.34 -10.52 16.48
CA GLY A 133 21.17 -11.79 17.18
C GLY A 133 21.42 -11.67 18.69
N SER A 134 22.51 -11.01 19.11
CA SER A 134 22.82 -10.77 20.53
C SER A 134 21.69 -10.07 21.27
N THR A 135 21.17 -8.97 20.72
CA THR A 135 20.07 -8.21 21.34
C THR A 135 18.79 -9.02 21.42
N ILE A 136 18.52 -9.89 20.44
CA ILE A 136 17.37 -10.79 20.45
C ILE A 136 17.52 -11.85 21.54
N GLY A 137 18.69 -12.48 21.66
CA GLY A 137 18.99 -13.46 22.71
C GLY A 137 18.88 -12.87 24.11
N ASP A 138 19.44 -11.67 24.32
CA ASP A 138 19.42 -10.99 25.63
C ASP A 138 18.01 -10.53 26.05
N THR A 139 17.12 -10.24 25.10
CA THR A 139 15.76 -9.75 25.36
C THR A 139 14.73 -10.88 25.40
N ALA A 140 14.90 -11.95 24.61
CA ALA A 140 13.95 -13.05 24.49
C ALA A 140 14.14 -14.14 25.56
N GLY A 141 14.20 -13.73 26.83
CA GLY A 141 14.46 -14.61 27.98
C GLY A 141 13.42 -15.72 28.21
N PHE A 142 12.27 -15.68 27.52
CA PHE A 142 11.25 -16.73 27.54
C PHE A 142 11.56 -17.90 26.59
N THR A 143 12.44 -17.70 25.60
CA THR A 143 12.88 -18.74 24.65
C THR A 143 14.21 -19.38 25.04
N SER A 144 14.96 -18.72 25.92
CA SER A 144 16.25 -19.19 26.44
C SER A 144 16.44 -18.79 27.91
N PRO A 145 15.79 -19.51 28.84
CA PRO A 145 16.00 -19.24 30.26
C PRO A 145 17.47 -19.45 30.61
N LYS A 146 18.10 -18.44 31.24
CA LYS A 146 19.50 -18.54 31.71
C LYS A 146 19.73 -19.76 32.62
N PHE A 147 18.69 -20.17 33.35
CA PHE A 147 18.66 -21.38 34.17
C PHE A 147 17.38 -22.16 33.84
N ASN A 148 17.53 -23.32 33.19
CA ASN A 148 16.42 -24.24 32.94
C ASN A 148 16.33 -25.25 34.09
N VAL A 149 15.65 -24.87 35.17
CA VAL A 149 15.63 -25.63 36.43
C VAL A 149 14.23 -26.12 36.74
N SER A 150 14.09 -27.43 36.99
CA SER A 150 12.82 -28.09 37.33
C SER A 150 12.48 -27.95 38.82
N ALA A 151 13.49 -27.79 39.66
CA ALA A 151 13.36 -27.53 41.08
C ALA A 151 14.50 -26.62 41.55
N VAL A 152 14.25 -25.83 42.58
CA VAL A 152 15.26 -25.02 43.25
C VAL A 152 15.41 -25.57 44.67
N GLU A 153 16.59 -26.11 44.97
CA GLU A 153 16.95 -26.59 46.30
C GLU A 153 17.79 -25.52 47.01
N VAL A 154 17.39 -25.13 48.22
CA VAL A 154 18.13 -24.14 49.01
C VAL A 154 19.04 -24.89 49.97
N ALA A 155 20.33 -24.94 49.65
CA ALA A 155 21.34 -25.53 50.51
C ALA A 155 21.88 -24.45 51.47
N ALA A 156 21.64 -24.62 52.76
CA ALA A 156 22.24 -23.79 53.82
C ALA A 156 23.37 -24.59 54.48
N SER A 157 24.62 -24.14 54.32
CA SER A 157 25.78 -24.79 54.94
C SER A 157 26.21 -24.03 56.19
N PRO A 158 26.22 -24.64 57.39
CA PRO A 158 26.67 -23.96 58.59
C PRO A 158 28.19 -23.82 58.74
N ALA A 159 28.66 -22.61 59.06
CA ALA A 159 29.99 -22.29 59.48
C ALA A 159 30.26 -22.96 60.82
N ALA A 160 31.48 -23.48 60.97
CA ALA A 160 31.87 -24.30 62.10
C ALA A 160 31.57 -23.58 63.44
N GLY A 161 30.64 -24.13 64.21
CA GLY A 161 30.37 -23.73 65.60
C GLY A 161 29.13 -22.91 65.88
N LEU A 162 28.30 -22.52 64.89
CA LEU A 162 27.04 -21.80 65.13
C LEU A 162 25.81 -22.56 64.58
N THR A 163 24.75 -22.65 65.37
CA THR A 163 23.50 -23.37 65.04
C THR A 163 22.45 -22.54 64.29
N SER A 164 22.72 -21.27 63.99
CA SER A 164 21.80 -20.44 63.20
C SER A 164 22.49 -19.23 62.53
N GLY A 165 22.11 -18.99 61.26
CA GLY A 165 22.50 -17.82 60.44
C GLY A 165 23.60 -18.12 59.43
N GLN A 166 23.24 -18.53 58.20
CA GLN A 166 24.19 -19.08 57.22
C GLN A 166 23.75 -18.83 55.78
N ASP A 167 24.73 -18.48 54.92
CA ASP A 167 24.58 -18.26 53.48
C ASP A 167 23.75 -19.37 52.84
N ALA A 168 22.57 -18.99 52.34
CA ALA A 168 21.67 -19.89 51.63
C ALA A 168 21.99 -19.79 50.14
N VAL A 169 22.58 -20.85 49.59
CA VAL A 169 22.84 -20.95 48.15
C VAL A 169 21.68 -21.68 47.50
N ALA A 170 20.95 -21.00 46.63
CA ALA A 170 19.92 -21.62 45.80
C ALA A 170 20.61 -22.39 44.66
N VAL A 171 20.51 -23.71 44.68
CA VAL A 171 21.00 -24.62 43.65
C VAL A 171 19.80 -25.05 42.81
N GLY A 172 19.84 -24.76 41.51
CA GLY A 172 18.82 -25.22 40.60
C GLY A 172 19.11 -26.63 40.10
N ILE A 173 18.16 -27.54 40.26
CA ILE A 173 18.20 -28.86 39.64
C ILE A 173 17.79 -28.69 38.18
N PRO A 174 18.64 -29.05 37.20
CA PRO A 174 18.32 -28.90 35.79
C PRO A 174 17.09 -29.73 35.44
N ALA A 175 16.18 -29.16 34.64
CA ALA A 175 15.05 -29.91 34.13
C ALA A 175 15.54 -30.98 33.14
N ASP A 176 15.41 -32.25 33.50
CA ASP A 176 15.68 -33.36 32.58
C ASP A 176 14.55 -33.41 31.55
N GLY A 177 14.87 -32.99 30.34
CA GLY A 177 13.93 -32.87 29.23
C GLY A 177 13.50 -31.43 28.97
N SER A 178 14.09 -30.82 27.94
CA SER A 178 13.43 -29.71 27.27
C SER A 178 12.09 -30.22 26.75
N LEU A 179 11.01 -29.52 27.09
CA LEU A 179 9.65 -29.87 26.70
C LEU A 179 9.55 -30.03 25.17
N GLY A 180 9.59 -31.29 24.71
CA GLY A 180 9.10 -31.75 23.40
C GLY A 180 9.91 -31.41 22.15
N THR A 181 11.11 -31.97 21.94
CA THR A 181 11.55 -32.54 20.64
C THR A 181 12.96 -33.15 20.73
N ALA A 182 13.21 -34.22 19.98
CA ALA A 182 14.49 -34.93 19.93
C ALA A 182 15.65 -33.99 19.55
N PRO A 183 16.85 -34.14 20.15
CA PRO A 183 18.02 -33.34 19.80
C PRO A 183 18.38 -33.57 18.32
N TYR A 184 18.35 -32.51 17.53
CA TYR A 184 18.75 -32.54 16.13
C TYR A 184 20.26 -32.31 16.04
N SER A 185 21.00 -33.23 15.39
CA SER A 185 22.47 -33.21 15.33
C SER A 185 23.03 -32.46 14.10
N GLY A 186 22.27 -31.55 13.50
CA GLY A 186 22.67 -30.81 12.30
C GLY A 186 23.02 -29.34 12.56
N SER A 187 23.71 -28.72 11.61
CA SER A 187 24.01 -27.28 11.67
C SER A 187 22.72 -26.44 11.63
N PRO A 188 22.60 -25.38 12.46
CA PRO A 188 21.42 -24.52 12.46
C PRO A 188 21.17 -23.93 11.08
N SER A 189 19.92 -24.00 10.60
CA SER A 189 19.54 -23.55 9.27
C SER A 189 18.15 -22.93 9.25
N LEU A 190 17.93 -21.96 8.34
CA LEU A 190 16.65 -21.27 8.18
C LEU A 190 15.50 -22.24 7.88
N GLY A 191 15.77 -23.27 7.08
CA GLY A 191 14.75 -24.26 6.72
C GLY A 191 14.22 -25.04 7.92
N HIS A 192 15.08 -25.34 8.90
CA HIS A 192 14.66 -26.02 10.11
C HIS A 192 13.85 -25.12 11.04
N GLY A 193 14.21 -23.85 11.20
CA GLY A 193 13.44 -22.92 12.04
C GLY A 193 12.05 -22.57 11.48
N VAL A 194 11.90 -22.54 10.15
CA VAL A 194 10.64 -22.14 9.48
C VAL A 194 9.65 -23.30 9.27
N LEU A 195 10.13 -24.55 9.24
CA LEU A 195 9.29 -25.74 9.07
C LEU A 195 8.83 -26.37 10.40
N GLN A 196 9.15 -25.75 11.53
CA GLN A 196 8.68 -26.19 12.84
C GLN A 196 7.18 -25.92 13.00
N PRO A 197 6.40 -26.83 13.61
CA PRO A 197 4.97 -26.62 13.85
C PRO A 197 4.65 -25.30 14.55
N GLU A 198 5.49 -24.90 15.51
CA GLU A 198 5.34 -23.64 16.27
C GLU A 198 5.56 -22.38 15.40
N SER A 199 6.37 -22.48 14.34
CA SER A 199 6.70 -21.36 13.46
C SER A 199 5.64 -21.09 12.39
N MET A 200 4.87 -22.11 11.98
CA MET A 200 3.91 -21.99 10.87
C MET A 200 2.83 -20.94 11.12
N SER A 201 2.29 -20.90 12.36
CA SER A 201 1.28 -19.92 12.76
C SER A 201 1.81 -18.48 12.62
N SER A 202 3.05 -18.24 13.02
CA SER A 202 3.68 -16.92 12.92
C SER A 202 3.89 -16.48 11.46
N VAL A 203 4.29 -17.41 10.59
CA VAL A 203 4.51 -17.13 9.15
C VAL A 203 3.19 -16.77 8.46
N ILE A 204 2.11 -17.50 8.76
CA ILE A 204 0.77 -17.21 8.22
C ILE A 204 0.33 -15.79 8.62
N VAL A 205 0.53 -15.41 9.88
CA VAL A 205 0.21 -14.06 10.37
C VAL A 205 1.04 -13.01 9.64
N ILE A 206 2.35 -13.22 9.45
CA ILE A 206 3.22 -12.29 8.72
C ILE A 206 2.73 -12.09 7.28
N VAL A 207 2.41 -13.18 6.58
CA VAL A 207 1.89 -13.13 5.19
C VAL A 207 0.54 -12.42 5.13
N ALA A 208 -0.37 -12.69 6.07
CA ALA A 208 -1.68 -12.06 6.13
C ALA A 208 -1.56 -10.54 6.37
N LEU A 209 -0.71 -10.12 7.31
CA LEU A 209 -0.43 -8.70 7.56
C LEU A 209 0.19 -8.02 6.34
N TRP A 210 1.05 -8.74 5.60
CA TRP A 210 1.61 -8.25 4.35
C TRP A 210 0.58 -8.10 3.25
N ALA A 211 -0.37 -9.04 3.13
CA ALA A 211 -1.47 -8.91 2.17
C ALA A 211 -2.33 -7.67 2.46
N VAL A 212 -2.63 -7.41 3.73
CA VAL A 212 -3.32 -6.17 4.17
C VAL A 212 -2.49 -4.94 3.80
N ARG A 213 -1.17 -4.98 4.01
CA ARG A 213 -0.27 -3.88 3.66
C ARG A 213 -0.27 -3.61 2.15
N VAL A 214 -0.24 -4.64 1.32
CA VAL A 214 -0.35 -4.50 -0.15
C VAL A 214 -1.69 -3.88 -0.54
N TYR A 215 -2.79 -4.28 0.11
CA TYR A 215 -4.08 -3.62 -0.11
C TYR A 215 -4.04 -2.13 0.22
N PHE A 216 -3.43 -1.74 1.35
CA PHE A 216 -3.26 -0.34 1.70
C PHE A 216 -2.42 0.43 0.68
N ILE A 217 -1.35 -0.16 0.14
CA ILE A 217 -0.56 0.44 -0.95
C ILE A 217 -1.47 0.78 -2.14
N LEU A 218 -2.33 -0.17 -2.55
CA LEU A 218 -3.24 0.03 -3.68
C LEU A 218 -4.25 1.16 -3.43
N ILE A 219 -4.73 1.30 -2.19
CA ILE A 219 -5.66 2.38 -1.79
C ILE A 219 -4.98 3.74 -1.86
N VAL A 220 -3.77 3.88 -1.31
CA VAL A 220 -3.05 5.16 -1.33
C VAL A 220 -2.68 5.55 -2.77
N LEU A 221 -2.24 4.59 -3.59
CA LEU A 221 -1.96 4.80 -5.01
C LEU A 221 -3.22 5.20 -5.79
N SER A 222 -4.35 4.53 -5.56
CA SER A 222 -5.60 4.85 -6.25
C SER A 222 -6.13 6.23 -5.87
N TYR A 223 -6.01 6.61 -4.59
CA TYR A 223 -6.36 7.95 -4.13
C TYR A 223 -5.47 9.04 -4.75
N ALA A 224 -4.15 8.85 -4.79
CA ALA A 224 -3.24 9.81 -5.41
C ALA A 224 -3.51 9.96 -6.92
N ARG A 225 -3.82 8.87 -7.62
CA ARG A 225 -4.26 8.93 -9.02
C ARG A 225 -5.57 9.69 -9.16
N PHE A 226 -6.55 9.43 -8.30
CA PHE A 226 -7.84 10.15 -8.31
C PHE A 226 -7.63 11.66 -8.19
N VAL A 227 -6.82 12.11 -7.22
CA VAL A 227 -6.48 13.52 -7.04
C VAL A 227 -5.77 14.09 -8.28
N LEU A 228 -4.80 13.36 -8.82
CA LEU A 228 -4.07 13.78 -10.03
C LEU A 228 -5.01 13.93 -11.23
N ARG A 229 -5.96 13.01 -11.39
CA ARG A 229 -6.92 13.03 -12.50
C ARG A 229 -7.96 14.10 -12.37
N GLN A 230 -8.48 14.29 -11.16
CA GLN A 230 -9.38 15.38 -10.85
C GLN A 230 -8.70 16.71 -11.18
N TYR A 231 -7.45 16.90 -10.78
CA TYR A 231 -6.68 18.11 -11.10
C TYR A 231 -6.53 18.33 -12.61
N ILE A 232 -6.16 17.29 -13.37
CA ILE A 232 -6.04 17.38 -14.83
C ILE A 232 -7.39 17.71 -15.48
N ALA A 233 -8.47 17.04 -15.08
CA ALA A 233 -9.80 17.24 -15.65
C ALA A 233 -10.35 18.64 -15.35
N THR A 234 -10.22 19.12 -14.11
CA THR A 234 -10.64 20.47 -13.72
C THR A 234 -9.90 21.53 -14.52
N ARG A 235 -8.61 21.34 -14.81
CA ARG A 235 -7.84 22.30 -15.63
C ARG A 235 -8.11 22.17 -17.13
N ALA A 236 -8.32 20.97 -17.65
CA ALA A 236 -8.67 20.77 -19.06
C ALA A 236 -9.97 21.51 -19.43
N ASN A 237 -10.94 21.59 -18.52
CA ASN A 237 -12.17 22.37 -18.73
C ASN A 237 -11.93 23.89 -18.77
N VAL A 238 -10.86 24.39 -18.13
CA VAL A 238 -10.51 25.82 -18.13
C VAL A 238 -9.66 26.18 -19.34
N GLN A 239 -8.84 25.25 -19.83
CA GLN A 239 -7.88 25.47 -20.90
C GLN A 239 -8.31 24.70 -22.15
N LEU A 240 -9.17 25.34 -22.96
CA LEU A 240 -9.89 24.74 -24.09
C LEU A 240 -9.01 24.11 -25.21
N HIS A 241 -7.68 24.22 -25.18
CA HIS A 241 -6.82 23.86 -26.33
C HIS A 241 -5.41 23.29 -26.02
N THR A 242 -5.17 22.62 -24.89
CA THR A 242 -3.91 21.86 -24.71
C THR A 242 -4.14 20.37 -24.89
N GLY A 243 -4.20 19.92 -26.15
CA GLY A 243 -4.25 18.50 -26.47
C GLY A 243 -2.94 17.81 -26.03
N SER A 244 -3.04 16.67 -25.36
CA SER A 244 -1.90 15.79 -25.12
C SER A 244 -1.32 15.32 -26.47
N ALA A 245 0.01 15.34 -26.61
CA ALA A 245 0.68 14.86 -27.83
C ALA A 245 0.43 13.37 -28.12
N ASP A 246 0.10 12.59 -27.09
CA ASP A 246 -0.28 11.18 -27.18
C ASP A 246 -1.78 11.04 -26.89
N GLY A 247 -2.59 10.66 -27.89
CA GLY A 247 -4.06 10.60 -27.77
C GLY A 247 -4.60 9.67 -26.66
N ASN A 248 -3.80 8.70 -26.18
CA ASN A 248 -4.21 7.75 -25.14
C ASN A 248 -3.78 8.15 -23.71
N LEU A 249 -2.94 9.18 -23.59
CA LEU A 249 -2.38 9.64 -22.31
C LEU A 249 -2.86 11.06 -22.02
N ALA A 250 -3.30 11.30 -20.79
CA ALA A 250 -3.58 12.65 -20.31
C ALA A 250 -2.29 13.49 -20.26
N GLU A 251 -2.44 14.80 -20.45
CA GLU A 251 -1.33 15.75 -20.33
C GLU A 251 -0.71 15.68 -18.94
N ASN A 252 0.62 15.71 -18.87
CA ASN A 252 1.33 15.62 -17.60
C ASN A 252 1.29 16.97 -16.86
N PRO A 253 0.69 17.04 -15.65
CA PRO A 253 0.58 18.30 -14.91
C PRO A 253 1.93 18.86 -14.45
N PHE A 254 2.99 18.05 -14.43
CA PHE A 254 4.35 18.46 -14.05
C PHE A 254 5.26 18.75 -15.25
N ALA A 255 4.71 18.85 -16.46
CA ALA A 255 5.48 19.21 -17.66
C ALA A 255 6.08 20.63 -17.53
N ARG A 256 7.20 20.90 -18.22
CA ARG A 256 7.98 22.14 -18.01
C ARG A 256 7.20 23.42 -18.32
N HIS A 257 6.24 23.34 -19.25
CA HIS A 257 5.37 24.45 -19.62
C HIS A 257 4.23 24.68 -18.61
N MET A 258 4.02 23.76 -17.67
CA MET A 258 2.97 23.84 -16.65
C MET A 258 3.51 24.49 -15.37
N PRO A 259 2.69 25.28 -14.65
CA PRO A 259 3.13 25.97 -13.42
C PRO A 259 3.63 25.01 -12.34
N GLU A 260 2.99 23.86 -12.15
CA GLU A 260 3.42 22.81 -11.20
C GLU A 260 4.71 22.08 -11.65
N GLY A 261 5.11 22.25 -12.90
CA GLY A 261 6.32 21.68 -13.48
C GLY A 261 7.58 22.50 -13.27
N HIS A 262 7.48 23.67 -12.65
CA HIS A 262 8.60 24.57 -12.39
C HIS A 262 9.42 24.14 -11.16
N GLY A 263 10.72 24.43 -11.21
CA GLY A 263 11.65 24.15 -10.11
C GLY A 263 11.88 22.66 -9.82
N TRP A 264 12.31 22.37 -8.60
CA TRP A 264 12.65 21.00 -8.16
C TRP A 264 11.41 20.11 -8.05
N LYS A 265 10.26 20.65 -7.61
CA LYS A 265 9.00 19.91 -7.49
C LYS A 265 8.55 19.33 -8.82
N GLY A 266 8.62 20.11 -9.89
CA GLY A 266 8.31 19.62 -11.24
C GLY A 266 9.27 18.53 -11.72
N ARG A 267 10.56 18.61 -11.39
CA ARG A 267 11.53 17.55 -11.73
C ARG A 267 11.21 16.23 -11.03
N VAL A 268 10.89 16.28 -9.74
CA VAL A 268 10.51 15.10 -8.96
C VAL A 268 9.14 14.58 -9.41
N GLY A 269 8.16 15.46 -9.64
CA GLY A 269 6.84 15.11 -10.15
C GLY A 269 6.90 14.38 -11.49
N ARG A 270 7.75 14.85 -12.42
CA ARG A 270 7.99 14.15 -13.70
C ARG A 270 8.63 12.78 -13.52
N ALA A 271 9.57 12.63 -12.59
CA ALA A 271 10.16 11.33 -12.29
C ALA A 271 9.12 10.36 -11.70
N MET A 272 8.31 10.83 -10.74
CA MET A 272 7.24 10.05 -10.10
C MET A 272 6.15 9.61 -11.08
N VAL A 273 5.72 10.49 -11.98
CA VAL A 273 4.73 10.16 -13.03
C VAL A 273 5.36 9.34 -14.16
N GLY A 274 6.66 9.54 -14.44
CA GLY A 274 7.40 8.77 -15.44
C GLY A 274 7.46 7.28 -15.08
N LEU A 275 7.65 6.97 -13.80
CA LEU A 275 7.52 5.62 -13.27
C LEU A 275 6.04 5.18 -13.29
N GLY A 276 5.69 4.33 -14.25
CA GLY A 276 4.30 3.89 -14.44
C GLY A 276 3.44 4.94 -15.15
N ARG A 277 3.98 5.62 -16.17
CA ARG A 277 3.26 6.64 -16.98
C ARG A 277 1.84 6.21 -17.38
N GLY A 278 1.64 4.96 -17.78
CA GLY A 278 0.31 4.41 -18.08
C GLY A 278 -0.62 4.34 -16.85
N TYR A 279 -0.10 3.94 -15.69
CA TYR A 279 -0.85 3.92 -14.42
C TYR A 279 -1.22 5.32 -13.92
N TRP A 280 -0.48 6.38 -14.25
CA TRP A 280 -0.82 7.74 -13.81
C TRP A 280 -1.62 8.52 -14.86
N LEU A 281 -1.21 8.45 -16.13
CA LEU A 281 -1.73 9.27 -17.24
C LEU A 281 -2.59 8.51 -18.28
N GLY A 282 -2.67 7.18 -18.29
CA GLY A 282 -3.51 6.42 -19.24
C GLY A 282 -5.04 6.54 -19.02
N SER A 283 -5.83 6.67 -20.08
CA SER A 283 -7.30 6.85 -20.01
C SER A 283 -8.02 5.68 -19.29
N GLU A 284 -9.17 5.93 -18.66
CA GLU A 284 -9.97 4.86 -18.04
C GLU A 284 -10.64 3.95 -19.09
N GLU A 285 -10.81 4.46 -20.32
CA GLU A 285 -11.53 3.82 -21.40
C GLU A 285 -10.75 2.66 -22.04
N GLU A 286 -9.44 2.80 -22.19
CA GLU A 286 -8.54 1.70 -22.63
C GLU A 286 -8.53 0.55 -21.61
N ASP A 287 -8.61 0.87 -20.32
CA ASP A 287 -8.68 -0.13 -19.25
C ASP A 287 -10.06 -0.83 -19.21
N ALA A 288 -11.14 -0.10 -19.45
CA ALA A 288 -12.49 -0.66 -19.54
C ALA A 288 -12.66 -1.59 -20.75
N TRP A 289 -12.10 -1.24 -21.90
CA TRP A 289 -12.14 -2.07 -23.10
C TRP A 289 -11.34 -3.38 -22.92
N MET A 290 -10.22 -3.34 -22.18
CA MET A 290 -9.41 -4.53 -21.91
C MET A 290 -9.91 -5.39 -20.75
N MET A 291 -10.54 -4.82 -19.72
CA MET A 291 -11.25 -5.60 -18.69
C MET A 291 -12.57 -6.18 -19.21
N SER A 292 -13.19 -5.54 -20.20
CA SER A 292 -14.36 -6.09 -20.91
C SER A 292 -14.00 -7.23 -21.88
N GLY A 293 -12.71 -7.48 -22.13
CA GLY A 293 -12.23 -8.62 -22.91
C GLY A 293 -12.54 -9.98 -22.26
N SER A 294 -12.83 -10.01 -20.96
CA SER A 294 -13.29 -11.21 -20.22
C SER A 294 -14.80 -11.20 -19.90
N GLY A 295 -15.55 -10.23 -20.41
CA GLY A 295 -16.96 -9.99 -20.06
C GLY A 295 -17.93 -10.05 -21.24
N LYS A 296 -17.56 -10.68 -22.36
CA LYS A 296 -18.37 -10.70 -23.60
C LYS A 296 -19.75 -11.39 -23.50
N PHE A 297 -20.17 -11.85 -22.33
CA PHE A 297 -21.52 -12.40 -22.11
C PHE A 297 -22.50 -11.48 -21.35
N ARG A 298 -22.12 -10.25 -20.98
CA ARG A 298 -23.03 -9.33 -20.25
C ARG A 298 -23.37 -8.01 -20.94
N ARG A 299 -23.23 -7.93 -22.27
CA ARG A 299 -23.75 -6.81 -23.07
C ARG A 299 -24.89 -7.22 -24.01
N LEU A 300 -25.81 -8.04 -23.51
CA LEU A 300 -27.07 -8.33 -24.21
C LEU A 300 -28.31 -7.88 -23.42
N ALA A 301 -28.15 -7.27 -22.24
CA ALA A 301 -29.28 -6.98 -21.35
C ALA A 301 -29.35 -5.52 -20.85
N THR A 302 -28.67 -4.57 -21.50
CA THR A 302 -28.86 -3.15 -21.18
C THR A 302 -29.03 -2.38 -22.48
N LYS A 303 -30.28 -2.38 -22.96
CA LYS A 303 -30.76 -1.44 -23.96
C LYS A 303 -30.83 -0.09 -23.24
N GLU A 304 -29.84 0.77 -23.42
CA GLU A 304 -30.03 2.19 -23.14
C GLU A 304 -31.23 2.70 -23.98
N PRO A 305 -32.02 3.65 -23.47
CA PRO A 305 -33.10 4.25 -24.23
C PRO A 305 -32.49 5.12 -25.33
N GLU A 306 -32.23 4.48 -26.47
CA GLU A 306 -31.73 5.06 -27.69
C GLU A 306 -32.65 6.20 -28.14
N ALA A 307 -32.08 7.39 -28.36
CA ALA A 307 -32.83 8.60 -28.65
C ALA A 307 -33.79 8.39 -29.85
N PRO A 308 -35.09 8.67 -29.70
CA PRO A 308 -36.08 8.37 -30.72
C PRO A 308 -35.82 9.22 -31.96
N GLY A 309 -35.27 8.61 -33.01
CA GLY A 309 -35.16 9.23 -34.33
C GLY A 309 -33.85 9.00 -35.07
N VAL A 310 -32.75 8.64 -34.41
CA VAL A 310 -31.45 8.45 -35.11
C VAL A 310 -31.43 7.14 -35.90
N VAL A 311 -31.91 6.06 -35.29
CA VAL A 311 -31.99 4.72 -35.95
C VAL A 311 -32.97 4.70 -37.10
N GLU A 312 -34.12 5.37 -36.94
CA GLU A 312 -35.14 5.41 -37.97
C GLU A 312 -34.68 6.25 -39.18
N ARG A 313 -33.90 7.30 -38.95
CA ARG A 313 -33.29 8.12 -39.99
C ARG A 313 -32.19 7.35 -40.75
N GLU A 314 -31.40 6.55 -40.03
CA GLU A 314 -30.35 5.71 -40.61
C GLU A 314 -30.91 4.50 -41.37
N ARG A 315 -31.97 3.86 -40.85
CA ARG A 315 -32.72 2.80 -41.54
C ARG A 315 -33.29 3.29 -42.87
N ARG A 316 -33.85 4.51 -42.88
CA ARG A 316 -34.45 5.15 -44.06
C ARG A 316 -33.43 5.59 -45.10
N ARG A 317 -32.24 6.05 -44.67
CA ARG A 317 -31.10 6.29 -45.57
C ARG A 317 -30.67 5.01 -46.28
N ARG A 318 -30.67 3.87 -45.59
CA ARG A 318 -30.31 2.58 -46.17
C ARG A 318 -31.39 1.98 -47.06
N SER A 319 -32.67 2.25 -46.79
CA SER A 319 -33.78 1.80 -47.63
C SER A 319 -34.14 2.76 -48.78
N GLY A 320 -33.41 3.87 -48.95
CA GLY A 320 -33.63 4.84 -50.03
C GLY A 320 -34.98 5.58 -49.94
N THR A 321 -35.68 5.50 -48.82
CA THR A 321 -36.98 6.15 -48.62
C THR A 321 -36.75 7.53 -48.00
N GLY A 322 -37.09 8.57 -48.77
CA GLY A 322 -37.02 9.96 -48.31
C GLY A 322 -37.93 10.22 -47.10
N PRO A 323 -37.75 11.36 -46.41
CA PRO A 323 -38.53 11.69 -45.23
C PRO A 323 -40.03 11.80 -45.57
N PRO A 324 -40.93 11.37 -44.66
CA PRO A 324 -42.37 11.49 -44.87
C PRO A 324 -42.76 12.96 -44.98
N ALA A 325 -43.77 13.23 -45.81
CA ALA A 325 -44.36 14.56 -45.90
C ALA A 325 -44.84 15.02 -44.50
N PRO A 326 -44.64 16.29 -44.14
CA PRO A 326 -45.08 16.81 -42.85
C PRO A 326 -46.60 16.66 -42.70
N PRO A 327 -47.11 16.48 -41.46
CA PRO A 327 -48.53 16.32 -41.22
C PRO A 327 -49.33 17.53 -41.73
N PRO A 328 -50.58 17.34 -42.19
CA PRO A 328 -51.40 18.39 -42.83
C PRO A 328 -51.61 19.66 -41.99
N GLN A 329 -51.36 19.58 -40.68
CA GLN A 329 -51.56 20.68 -39.75
C GLN A 329 -50.51 21.80 -39.86
N LEU A 330 -49.39 21.57 -40.54
CA LEU A 330 -48.35 22.60 -40.77
C LEU A 330 -48.39 23.25 -42.16
N GLN A 331 -49.17 22.72 -43.11
CA GLN A 331 -49.32 23.32 -44.45
C GLN A 331 -50.27 24.52 -44.47
N GLY A 332 -51.18 24.63 -43.48
CA GLY A 332 -52.13 25.75 -43.40
C GLY A 332 -51.56 27.06 -42.86
N GLN A 333 -50.51 27.02 -42.02
CA GLN A 333 -49.97 28.23 -41.39
C GLN A 333 -48.90 28.95 -42.21
N GLN A 334 -48.13 28.24 -43.05
CA GLN A 334 -47.11 28.87 -43.90
C GLN A 334 -47.71 29.63 -45.10
N GLY A 335 -48.87 29.19 -45.62
CA GLY A 335 -49.55 29.88 -46.73
C GLY A 335 -50.24 31.18 -46.34
N GLN A 336 -50.64 31.33 -45.07
CA GLN A 336 -51.29 32.57 -44.59
C GLN A 336 -50.27 33.68 -44.26
N HIS A 337 -49.08 33.34 -43.79
CA HIS A 337 -48.05 34.34 -43.48
C HIS A 337 -47.45 35.01 -44.74
N LEU A 338 -47.34 34.27 -45.86
CA LEU A 338 -46.84 34.82 -47.13
C LEU A 338 -47.85 35.77 -47.80
N ARG A 339 -49.16 35.47 -47.75
CA ARG A 339 -50.20 36.34 -48.32
C ARG A 339 -50.40 37.66 -47.57
N VAL A 340 -50.09 37.69 -46.26
CA VAL A 340 -50.18 38.92 -45.46
C VAL A 340 -48.98 39.84 -45.71
N GLN A 341 -47.81 39.28 -46.04
CA GLN A 341 -46.63 40.09 -46.41
C GLN A 341 -46.75 40.73 -47.80
N GLU A 342 -47.28 40.03 -48.81
CA GLU A 342 -47.50 40.62 -50.15
C GLU A 342 -48.52 41.77 -50.15
N LEU A 343 -49.47 41.81 -49.21
CA LEU A 343 -50.45 42.90 -49.09
C LEU A 343 -49.93 44.12 -48.32
N GLN A 344 -48.76 44.03 -47.68
CA GLN A 344 -48.14 45.16 -46.97
C GLN A 344 -47.08 45.90 -47.80
N GLU A 345 -46.59 45.33 -48.90
CA GLU A 345 -45.60 45.98 -49.78
C GLU A 345 -46.22 46.86 -50.90
N VAL A 346 -47.55 46.92 -51.02
CA VAL A 346 -48.25 47.71 -52.07
C VAL A 346 -49.06 48.87 -51.47
N ARG A 347 -48.54 49.57 -50.45
CA ARG A 347 -49.17 50.82 -49.99
C ARG A 347 -48.19 51.94 -49.72
#